data_AF-A0A382AJA5-F1
#
_entry.id   AF-A0A382AJA5-F1
#
_cell.length_a   1.000
_cell.length_b   1.000
_cell.length_c   1.000
_cell.angle_alpha   90.00
_cell.angle_beta   90.00
_cell.angle_gamma   90.00
#
_symmetry.space_group_name_H-M   'P 1'
#
loop_
_entity.id
_entity.type
_entity.pdbx_description
1 polymer ?
#
loop_
_entity_poly.entity_id
_entity_poly.type
_entity_poly.pdbx_seq_one_letter_code
_entity_poly.pdbx_strand_id
1 'polypeptide(L)'
;MEEPQIACNAVDVKSTASELALEIIEDGIKELAIEACDSPLAALGIPGCDTLYQEFFGAVFTPESVEVSGVRTVEQDDYGKHSCVASFDFRYGQQDTKQAVFGLLGEALEEEMAATIAQVTESTMGPLLEQIDAARSEGKSVQGEYDVQITDDGSEFYVNLELEFLPLIQE
;
A
#
# COMPACT_ATOMS: atom_id res chain seq x y z
N MET A 1 -3.08 -37.50 -17.67
CA MET A 1 -2.50 -36.73 -16.57
C MET A 1 -3.50 -35.65 -16.28
N GLU A 2 -3.94 -35.51 -15.03
CA GLU A 2 -4.69 -34.32 -14.62
C GLU A 2 -3.72 -33.15 -14.70
N GLU A 3 -4.11 -32.08 -15.39
CA GLU A 3 -3.33 -30.84 -15.40
C GLU A 3 -3.27 -30.29 -13.98
N PRO A 4 -2.13 -29.74 -13.55
CA PRO A 4 -2.05 -29.07 -12.26
C PRO A 4 -3.12 -27.97 -12.22
N GLN A 5 -3.93 -27.97 -11.17
CA GLN A 5 -4.95 -26.93 -10.94
C GLN A 5 -4.60 -26.20 -9.65
N ILE A 6 -4.59 -24.87 -9.71
CA ILE A 6 -4.38 -24.01 -8.56
C ILE A 6 -5.67 -23.26 -8.29
N ALA A 7 -6.18 -23.36 -7.07
CA ALA A 7 -7.43 -22.73 -6.70
C ALA A 7 -7.20 -21.29 -6.25
N CYS A 8 -8.15 -20.39 -6.55
CA CYS A 8 -8.14 -19.00 -6.06
C CYS A 8 -7.91 -18.91 -4.54
N ASN A 9 -8.45 -19.84 -3.76
CA ASN A 9 -8.40 -19.85 -2.31
C ASN A 9 -7.21 -20.65 -1.74
N ALA A 10 -6.29 -21.11 -2.58
CA ALA A 10 -5.07 -21.76 -2.15
C ALA A 10 -4.25 -20.81 -1.26
N VAL A 11 -3.56 -21.36 -0.26
CA VAL A 11 -2.80 -20.56 0.72
C VAL A 11 -1.73 -19.71 0.02
N ASP A 12 -0.99 -20.32 -0.91
CA ASP A 12 0.09 -19.63 -1.63
C ASP A 12 -0.45 -18.50 -2.51
N VAL A 13 -1.56 -18.72 -3.21
CA VAL A 13 -2.25 -17.70 -4.01
C VAL A 13 -2.70 -16.52 -3.13
N LYS A 14 -3.31 -16.82 -1.97
CA LYS A 14 -3.72 -15.78 -1.03
C LYS A 14 -2.53 -15.01 -0.45
N SER A 15 -1.41 -15.68 -0.23
CA SER A 15 -0.16 -15.03 0.23
C SER A 15 0.34 -14.06 -0.82
N THR A 16 0.46 -14.51 -2.07
CA THR A 16 0.91 -13.65 -3.18
C THR A 16 -0.07 -12.49 -3.42
N ALA A 17 -1.37 -12.72 -3.36
CA ALA A 17 -2.37 -11.65 -3.47
C ALA A 17 -2.28 -10.64 -2.31
N SER A 18 -1.96 -11.09 -1.09
CA SER A 18 -1.73 -10.22 0.08
C SER A 18 -0.48 -9.35 -0.11
N GLU A 19 0.62 -9.94 -0.59
CA GLU A 19 1.88 -9.24 -0.89
C GLU A 19 1.67 -8.18 -1.97
N LEU A 20 1.04 -8.54 -3.09
CA LEU A 20 0.70 -7.59 -4.16
C LEU A 20 -0.22 -6.46 -3.66
N ALA A 21 -1.18 -6.77 -2.79
CA ALA A 21 -2.04 -5.75 -2.20
C ALA A 21 -1.24 -4.76 -1.34
N LEU A 22 -0.21 -5.20 -0.62
CA LEU A 22 0.68 -4.29 0.11
C LEU A 22 1.48 -3.40 -0.83
N GLU A 23 2.04 -3.98 -1.89
CA GLU A 23 2.83 -3.24 -2.90
C GLU A 23 1.99 -2.16 -3.59
N ILE A 24 0.78 -2.48 -4.05
CA ILE A 24 -0.14 -1.52 -4.68
C ILE A 24 -0.43 -0.33 -3.75
N ILE A 25 -0.61 -0.60 -2.46
CA ILE A 25 -0.88 0.44 -1.46
C ILE A 25 0.36 1.30 -1.22
N GLU A 26 1.51 0.67 -1.05
CA GLU A 26 2.77 1.39 -0.84
C GLU A 26 3.08 2.32 -2.00
N ASP A 27 2.91 1.85 -3.24
CA ASP A 27 3.11 2.64 -4.45
C ASP A 27 2.11 3.81 -4.55
N GLY A 28 0.82 3.54 -4.26
CA GLY A 28 -0.22 4.57 -4.28
C GLY A 28 0.01 5.67 -3.23
N ILE A 29 0.41 5.31 -2.02
CA ILE A 29 0.75 6.30 -0.97
C ILE A 29 2.02 7.07 -1.36
N LYS A 30 3.02 6.39 -1.93
CA LYS A 30 4.25 7.05 -2.39
C LYS A 30 3.95 8.12 -3.43
N GLU A 31 3.14 7.81 -4.43
CA GLU A 31 2.74 8.77 -5.47
C GLU A 31 2.05 9.99 -4.85
N LEU A 32 1.05 9.78 -4.00
CA LEU A 32 0.34 10.87 -3.31
C LEU A 32 1.25 11.72 -2.43
N ALA A 33 2.15 11.09 -1.69
CA ALA A 33 3.07 11.79 -0.81
C ALA A 33 4.05 12.66 -1.61
N ILE A 34 4.57 12.14 -2.73
CA ILE A 34 5.44 12.91 -3.64
C ILE A 34 4.67 14.10 -4.22
N GLU A 35 3.45 13.89 -4.72
CA GLU A 35 2.62 14.96 -5.29
C GLU A 35 2.31 16.08 -4.29
N ALA A 36 1.94 15.71 -3.05
CA ALA A 36 1.58 16.67 -2.02
C ALA A 36 2.75 17.58 -1.62
N CYS A 37 3.99 17.09 -1.75
CA CYS A 37 5.14 17.60 -1.01
C CYS A 37 6.26 18.17 -1.90
N ASP A 38 6.43 17.69 -3.13
CA ASP A 38 7.53 18.13 -4.02
C ASP A 38 7.44 19.62 -4.37
N SER A 39 6.24 20.14 -4.60
CA SER A 39 6.06 21.54 -5.04
C SER A 39 6.51 22.56 -3.97
N PRO A 40 6.14 22.43 -2.69
CA PRO A 40 6.56 23.38 -1.65
C PRO A 40 7.99 23.20 -1.13
N LEU A 41 8.51 21.97 -1.09
CA LEU A 41 9.90 21.73 -0.67
C LEU A 41 10.93 22.15 -1.71
N ALA A 42 10.64 21.96 -3.00
CA ALA A 42 11.50 22.43 -4.09
C ALA A 42 11.68 23.96 -4.05
N ALA A 43 10.63 24.71 -3.66
CA ALA A 43 10.70 26.16 -3.49
C ALA A 43 11.65 26.61 -2.36
N LEU A 44 12.00 25.70 -1.44
CA LEU A 44 12.87 25.93 -0.29
C LEU A 44 14.27 25.31 -0.45
N GLY A 45 14.55 24.64 -1.58
CA GLY A 45 15.85 24.02 -1.85
C GLY A 45 16.16 22.80 -0.99
N ILE A 46 15.13 22.18 -0.40
CA ILE A 46 15.22 20.96 0.41
C ILE A 46 15.16 19.74 -0.53
N PRO A 47 15.88 18.63 -0.25
CA PRO A 47 15.77 17.40 -1.03
C PRO A 47 14.30 17.01 -1.29
N GLY A 48 14.05 16.51 -2.50
CA GLY A 48 12.72 16.19 -2.99
C GLY A 48 12.01 15.18 -2.09
N CYS A 49 10.68 15.18 -2.15
CA CYS A 49 9.87 14.41 -1.24
C CYS A 49 9.95 12.89 -1.47
N ASP A 50 10.48 12.45 -2.62
CA ASP A 50 10.87 11.04 -2.80
C ASP A 50 11.96 10.62 -1.79
N THR A 51 12.95 11.48 -1.50
CA THR A 51 13.97 11.20 -0.48
C THR A 51 13.36 11.21 0.91
N LEU A 52 12.53 12.20 1.25
CA LEU A 52 11.88 12.23 2.57
C LEU A 52 10.90 11.08 2.77
N TYR A 53 10.18 10.68 1.73
CA TYR A 53 9.31 9.51 1.75
C TYR A 53 10.12 8.24 2.04
N GLN A 54 11.17 7.97 1.26
CA GLN A 54 12.00 6.77 1.44
C GLN A 54 12.70 6.74 2.80
N GLU A 55 13.20 7.88 3.27
CA GLU A 55 14.00 7.94 4.51
C GLU A 55 13.15 8.01 5.78
N PHE A 56 11.96 8.64 5.72
CA PHE A 56 11.21 8.98 6.93
C PHE A 56 9.75 8.56 6.92
N PHE A 57 9.09 8.51 5.75
CA PHE A 57 7.63 8.38 5.73
C PHE A 57 7.10 7.01 5.29
N GLY A 58 7.81 6.30 4.41
CA GLY A 58 7.35 5.03 3.82
C GLY A 58 7.00 3.99 4.87
N ALA A 59 7.85 3.83 5.89
CA ALA A 59 7.60 2.89 6.99
C ALA A 59 6.37 3.26 7.85
N VAL A 60 5.96 4.52 7.88
CA VAL A 60 4.79 4.97 8.65
C VAL A 60 3.51 4.77 7.85
N PHE A 61 3.58 4.62 6.54
CA PHE A 61 2.39 4.59 5.69
C PHE A 61 1.94 3.20 5.28
N THR A 62 2.85 2.23 5.27
CA THR A 62 2.53 0.87 4.84
C THR A 62 1.75 0.10 5.93
N PRO A 63 0.66 -0.62 5.56
CA PRO A 63 0.02 -1.58 6.44
C PRO A 63 1.01 -2.67 6.90
N GLU A 64 0.82 -3.20 8.12
CA GLU A 64 1.66 -4.30 8.64
C GLU A 64 1.33 -5.64 7.95
N SER A 65 0.08 -5.83 7.57
CA SER A 65 -0.39 -7.06 6.92
C SER A 65 -1.71 -6.85 6.19
N VAL A 66 -1.98 -7.74 5.23
CA VAL A 66 -3.27 -7.82 4.53
C VAL A 66 -3.84 -9.21 4.70
N GLU A 67 -5.03 -9.31 5.25
CA GLU A 67 -5.78 -10.56 5.31
C GLU A 67 -6.70 -10.66 4.10
N VAL A 68 -6.54 -11.73 3.32
CA VAL A 68 -7.41 -12.02 2.18
C VAL A 68 -8.56 -12.90 2.65
N SER A 69 -9.80 -12.45 2.45
CA SER A 69 -11.02 -13.13 2.88
C SER A 69 -12.08 -13.14 1.77
N GLY A 70 -13.15 -13.91 1.93
CA GLY A 70 -14.28 -13.89 0.97
C GLY A 70 -13.97 -14.36 -0.47
N VAL A 71 -12.88 -15.10 -0.68
CA VAL A 71 -12.40 -15.52 -2.01
C VAL A 71 -13.47 -16.33 -2.76
N ARG A 72 -13.82 -15.89 -3.98
CA ARG A 72 -14.68 -16.62 -4.91
C ARG A 72 -14.07 -16.62 -6.32
N THR A 73 -14.13 -17.77 -7.01
CA THR A 73 -13.83 -17.87 -8.45
C THR A 73 -15.03 -17.35 -9.23
N VAL A 74 -14.79 -16.43 -10.16
CA VAL A 74 -15.79 -15.84 -11.05
C VAL A 74 -15.77 -16.52 -12.41
N GLU A 75 -14.57 -16.77 -12.93
CA GLU A 75 -14.35 -17.41 -14.22
C GLU A 75 -13.17 -18.38 -14.12
N GLN A 76 -13.24 -19.45 -14.91
CA GLN A 76 -12.16 -20.40 -15.12
C GLN A 76 -12.13 -20.73 -16.61
N ASP A 77 -10.96 -20.60 -17.23
CA ASP A 77 -10.77 -20.99 -18.63
C ASP A 77 -10.11 -22.37 -18.75
N ASP A 78 -10.15 -22.91 -19.96
CA ASP A 78 -9.55 -24.21 -20.31
C ASP A 78 -8.01 -24.17 -20.32
N TYR A 79 -7.40 -23.00 -20.12
CA TYR A 79 -5.94 -22.79 -20.12
C TYR A 79 -5.38 -22.67 -18.70
N GLY A 80 -6.19 -22.94 -17.67
CA GLY A 80 -5.76 -22.92 -16.28
C GLY A 80 -5.69 -21.52 -15.66
N LYS A 81 -6.30 -20.52 -16.30
CA LYS A 81 -6.52 -19.19 -15.70
C LYS A 81 -7.80 -19.22 -14.86
N HIS A 82 -7.69 -18.71 -13.64
CA HIS A 82 -8.82 -18.52 -12.73
C HIS A 82 -8.94 -17.03 -12.40
N SER A 83 -10.08 -16.42 -12.72
CA SER A 83 -10.40 -15.06 -12.28
C SER A 83 -11.15 -15.12 -10.96
N CYS A 84 -10.66 -14.40 -9.99
CA CYS A 84 -11.07 -14.46 -8.60
C CYS A 84 -11.46 -13.07 -8.12
N VAL A 85 -12.36 -12.99 -7.14
CA VAL A 85 -12.48 -11.78 -6.33
C VAL A 85 -12.38 -12.12 -4.85
N ALA A 86 -11.88 -11.16 -4.08
CA ALA A 86 -11.72 -11.29 -2.65
C ALA A 86 -11.85 -9.93 -1.95
N SER A 87 -12.00 -10.00 -0.64
CA SER A 87 -11.88 -8.86 0.26
C SER A 87 -10.47 -8.83 0.85
N PHE A 88 -9.86 -7.65 0.86
CA PHE A 88 -8.52 -7.38 1.34
C PHE A 88 -8.62 -6.49 2.58
N ASP A 89 -8.38 -7.09 3.73
CA ASP A 89 -8.49 -6.45 5.03
C ASP A 89 -7.11 -5.96 5.47
N PHE A 90 -6.88 -4.64 5.36
CA PHE A 90 -5.62 -4.00 5.68
C PHE A 90 -5.51 -3.74 7.18
N ARG A 91 -4.44 -4.25 7.79
CA ARG A 91 -4.14 -4.04 9.21
C ARG A 91 -2.93 -3.15 9.36
N TYR A 92 -3.11 -2.07 10.09
CA TYR A 92 -2.05 -1.13 10.39
C TYR A 92 -1.66 -1.22 11.87
N GLY A 93 -0.40 -0.93 12.15
CA GLY A 93 0.10 -0.80 13.51
C GLY A 93 -0.55 0.37 14.25
N GLN A 94 -0.77 0.21 15.55
CA GLN A 94 -1.27 1.29 16.42
C GLN A 94 -0.13 2.26 16.74
N GLN A 95 -0.02 3.30 15.93
CA GLN A 95 0.92 4.39 16.14
C GLN A 95 0.31 5.71 15.63
N ASP A 96 0.63 6.82 16.28
CA ASP A 96 0.30 8.16 15.80
C ASP A 96 1.25 8.50 14.64
N THR A 97 0.69 8.54 13.42
CA THR A 97 1.46 8.73 12.17
C THR A 97 2.16 10.09 12.19
N LYS A 98 1.44 11.11 12.68
CA LYS A 98 1.96 12.48 12.81
C LYS A 98 3.15 12.52 13.76
N GLN A 99 3.03 11.92 14.93
CA GLN A 99 4.10 11.86 15.92
C GLN A 99 5.33 11.09 15.40
N ALA A 100 5.11 9.99 14.67
CA ALA A 100 6.18 9.19 14.08
C ALA A 100 6.98 10.00 13.04
N VAL A 101 6.26 10.62 12.11
CA VAL A 101 6.83 11.44 11.03
C VAL A 101 7.63 12.63 11.57
N PHE A 102 7.04 13.40 12.50
CA PHE A 102 7.73 14.58 13.05
C PHE A 102 8.83 14.23 14.05
N GLY A 103 8.75 13.09 14.73
CA GLY A 103 9.84 12.56 15.55
C GLY A 103 11.08 12.27 14.70
N LEU A 104 10.90 11.57 13.57
CA LEU A 104 12.00 11.25 12.64
C LEU A 104 12.64 12.50 12.04
N LEU A 105 11.84 13.49 11.63
CA LEU A 105 12.35 14.76 11.12
C LEU A 105 13.16 15.53 12.18
N GLY A 106 12.71 15.50 13.44
CA GLY A 106 13.42 16.15 14.56
C GLY A 106 14.75 15.48 14.92
N GLU A 107 14.88 14.17 14.70
CA GLU A 107 16.13 13.43 14.92
C GLU A 107 17.13 13.59 13.77
N ALA A 108 16.64 13.75 12.53
CA ALA A 108 17.45 13.75 11.32
C ALA A 108 18.00 15.14 10.92
N LEU A 109 17.41 16.23 11.40
CA LEU A 109 17.67 17.59 10.92
C LEU A 109 18.20 18.51 12.02
N GLU A 110 19.02 19.48 11.65
CA GLU A 110 19.44 20.56 12.56
C GLU A 110 18.22 21.43 12.95
N GLU A 111 18.20 21.94 14.19
CA GLU A 111 17.04 22.53 14.87
C GLU A 111 16.29 23.62 14.05
N GLU A 112 17.02 24.49 13.35
CA GLU A 112 16.46 25.60 12.56
C GLU A 112 15.84 25.11 11.23
N MET A 113 16.42 24.06 10.65
CA MET A 113 15.95 23.44 9.40
C MET A 113 14.78 22.49 9.65
N ALA A 114 14.81 21.79 10.80
CA ALA A 114 13.75 20.91 11.27
C ALA A 114 12.42 21.66 11.44
N ALA A 115 12.43 22.85 12.04
CA ALA A 115 11.20 23.63 12.25
C ALA A 115 10.53 24.05 10.93
N THR A 116 11.33 24.49 9.95
CA THR A 116 10.83 24.91 8.63
C THR A 116 10.30 23.71 7.84
N ILE A 117 11.04 22.60 7.82
CA ILE A 117 10.61 21.36 7.15
C ILE A 117 9.36 20.80 7.81
N ALA A 118 9.28 20.81 9.13
CA ALA A 118 8.11 20.33 9.86
C ALA A 118 6.86 21.15 9.53
N GLN A 119 6.96 22.48 9.50
CA GLN A 119 5.83 23.34 9.17
C GLN A 119 5.34 23.12 7.73
N VAL A 120 6.26 22.97 6.78
CA VAL A 120 5.92 22.72 5.37
C VAL A 120 5.29 21.34 5.22
N THR A 121 5.89 20.31 5.82
CA THR A 121 5.38 18.93 5.84
C THR A 121 3.98 18.87 6.46
N GLU A 122 3.75 19.56 7.58
CA GLU A 122 2.42 19.63 8.20
C GLU A 122 1.40 20.29 7.28
N SER A 123 1.76 21.39 6.63
CA SER A 123 0.85 22.10 5.72
C SER A 123 0.50 21.34 4.44
N THR A 124 1.39 20.43 4.01
CA THR A 124 1.29 19.75 2.70
C THR A 124 0.81 18.32 2.85
N MET A 125 1.42 17.57 3.77
CA MET A 125 1.12 16.17 4.03
C MET A 125 0.12 15.98 5.18
N GLY A 126 -0.20 17.02 5.96
CA GLY A 126 -1.17 16.94 7.07
C GLY A 126 -2.47 16.20 6.74
N PRO A 127 -3.17 16.52 5.64
CA PRO A 127 -4.37 15.80 5.24
C PRO A 127 -4.15 14.30 4.94
N LEU A 128 -3.00 13.94 4.36
CA LEU A 128 -2.63 12.55 4.09
C LEU A 128 -2.33 11.81 5.41
N LEU A 129 -1.60 12.45 6.34
CA LEU A 129 -1.34 11.93 7.68
C LEU A 129 -2.65 11.63 8.42
N GLU A 130 -3.61 12.56 8.37
CA GLU A 130 -4.94 12.41 8.98
C GLU A 130 -5.76 11.28 8.36
N GLN A 131 -5.72 11.12 7.03
CA GLN A 131 -6.40 10.02 6.33
C GLN A 131 -5.83 8.65 6.73
N ILE A 132 -4.51 8.57 6.90
CA ILE A 132 -3.83 7.35 7.33
C ILE A 132 -4.19 7.04 8.79
N ASP A 133 -4.14 8.02 9.70
CA ASP A 133 -4.57 7.83 11.09
C ASP A 133 -6.04 7.38 11.17
N ALA A 134 -6.92 7.92 10.33
CA ALA A 134 -8.31 7.48 10.25
C ALA A 134 -8.43 6.02 9.79
N ALA A 135 -7.71 5.64 8.74
CA ALA A 135 -7.71 4.27 8.23
C ALA A 135 -7.16 3.25 9.23
N ARG A 136 -6.14 3.63 10.02
CA ARG A 136 -5.62 2.83 11.14
C ARG A 136 -6.68 2.55 12.20
N SER A 137 -7.54 3.54 12.48
CA SER A 137 -8.53 3.44 13.55
C SER A 137 -9.78 2.62 13.19
N GLU A 138 -10.17 2.62 11.92
CA GLU A 138 -11.43 2.01 11.47
C GLU A 138 -11.28 0.59 10.95
N GLY A 139 -10.07 0.18 10.54
CA GLY A 139 -9.86 -1.03 9.74
C GLY A 139 -10.50 -0.87 8.36
N LYS A 140 -9.71 -1.06 7.29
CA LYS A 140 -10.19 -0.88 5.93
C LYS A 140 -10.22 -2.20 5.19
N SER A 141 -11.38 -2.50 4.61
CA SER A 141 -11.61 -3.66 3.75
C SER A 141 -11.91 -3.15 2.34
N VAL A 142 -11.21 -3.69 1.35
CA VAL A 142 -11.34 -3.30 -0.07
C VAL A 142 -11.65 -4.55 -0.88
N GLN A 143 -12.54 -4.44 -1.87
CA GLN A 143 -12.69 -5.53 -2.84
C GLN A 143 -11.58 -5.47 -3.88
N GLY A 144 -11.06 -6.62 -4.26
CA GLY A 144 -10.11 -6.73 -5.36
C GLY A 144 -10.44 -7.90 -6.25
N GLU A 145 -10.07 -7.78 -7.51
CA GLU A 145 -10.12 -8.84 -8.50
C GLU A 145 -8.70 -9.31 -8.77
N TYR A 146 -8.47 -10.62 -8.80
CA TYR A 146 -7.17 -11.15 -9.20
C TYR A 146 -7.30 -12.37 -10.09
N ASP A 147 -6.39 -12.42 -11.06
CA ASP A 147 -6.22 -13.54 -11.95
C ASP A 147 -5.08 -14.43 -11.45
N VAL A 148 -5.31 -15.73 -11.41
CA VAL A 148 -4.28 -16.74 -11.12
C VAL A 148 -4.05 -17.55 -12.38
N GLN A 149 -2.79 -17.68 -12.79
CA GLN A 149 -2.41 -18.47 -13.96
C GLN A 149 -1.20 -19.34 -13.65
N ILE A 150 -1.28 -20.62 -14.01
CA ILE A 150 -0.14 -21.54 -13.91
C ILE A 150 0.72 -21.40 -15.18
N THR A 151 2.02 -21.50 -15.01
CA THR A 151 2.99 -21.62 -16.11
C THR A 151 2.70 -22.82 -17.01
N ASP A 152 3.09 -22.72 -18.29
CA ASP A 152 2.90 -23.79 -19.29
C ASP A 152 3.52 -25.15 -18.87
N ASP A 153 4.57 -25.13 -18.04
CA ASP A 153 5.25 -26.33 -17.53
C ASP A 153 4.73 -26.80 -16.16
N GLY A 154 3.77 -26.07 -15.58
CA GLY A 154 3.15 -26.42 -14.30
C GLY A 154 4.02 -26.18 -13.07
N SER A 155 5.18 -25.52 -13.21
CA SER A 155 6.17 -25.38 -12.14
C SER A 155 5.93 -24.18 -11.22
N GLU A 156 5.36 -23.12 -11.76
CA GLU A 156 5.07 -21.85 -11.07
C GLU A 156 3.66 -21.34 -11.38
N PHE A 157 3.21 -20.34 -10.61
CA PHE A 157 1.98 -19.59 -10.87
C PHE A 157 2.24 -18.09 -10.76
N TYR A 158 1.38 -17.30 -11.39
CA TYR A 158 1.37 -15.84 -11.28
C TYR A 158 0.01 -15.38 -10.78
N VAL A 159 0.03 -14.29 -10.02
CA VAL A 159 -1.17 -13.55 -9.60
C VAL A 159 -1.08 -12.15 -10.19
N ASN A 160 -2.14 -11.71 -10.84
CA ASN A 160 -2.31 -10.32 -11.25
C ASN A 160 -3.48 -9.74 -10.47
N LEU A 161 -3.26 -8.67 -9.70
CA LEU A 161 -4.24 -8.12 -8.76
C LEU A 161 -4.61 -6.69 -9.15
N GLU A 162 -5.90 -6.38 -9.07
CA GLU A 162 -6.46 -5.04 -9.14
C GLU A 162 -7.35 -4.80 -7.91
N LEU A 163 -7.18 -3.67 -7.23
CA LEU A 163 -8.02 -3.24 -6.11
C LEU A 163 -9.05 -2.23 -6.60
N GLU A 164 -10.30 -2.32 -6.13
CA GLU A 164 -11.39 -1.42 -6.54
C GLU A 164 -11.09 0.05 -6.21
N PHE A 165 -10.42 0.30 -5.08
CA PHE A 165 -9.95 1.60 -4.66
C PHE A 165 -8.80 1.46 -3.67
N LEU A 166 -8.01 2.52 -3.48
CA LEU A 166 -7.04 2.56 -2.39
C LEU A 166 -7.79 2.89 -1.08
N PRO A 167 -7.69 2.06 -0.01
CA PRO A 167 -8.42 2.18 1.26
C PRO A 167 -8.20 3.51 2.00
N LEU A 168 -7.19 4.27 1.59
CA LEU A 168 -6.80 5.56 2.14
C LEU A 168 -7.42 6.75 1.40
N ILE A 169 -7.89 6.55 0.17
CA ILE A 169 -8.45 7.60 -0.68
C ILE A 169 -9.97 7.42 -0.68
N GLN A 170 -10.68 8.27 0.06
CA GLN A 170 -12.10 8.47 -0.22
C GLN A 170 -12.19 9.46 -1.39
N GLU A 171 -12.74 9.01 -2.51
CA GLU A 171 -13.21 9.90 -3.58
C GLU A 171 -14.41 10.75 -3.14
#